data_AF-A0A920ED59-F1
#
_entry.id   AF-A0A920ED59-F1
#
_cell.length_a   1.000
_cell.length_b   1.000
_cell.length_c   1.000
_cell.angle_alpha   90.00
_cell.angle_beta   90.00
_cell.angle_gamma   90.00
#
_symmetry.space_group_name_H-M   'P 1'
#
loop_
_entity.id
_entity.type
_entity.pdbx_description
1 polymer ?
#
loop_
_entity_poly.entity_id
_entity_poly.type
_entity_poly.pdbx_seq_one_letter_code
_entity_poly.pdbx_strand_id
1 'polypeptide(L)' 'MKSQVQLNSSKYWGYMDDRYRLDGKVAVVTGCASGVGESVAKLFTERGSKVLAVDVNADGLESAMDGSKTLPRCLKM' A
#
# COMPACT_ATOMS: atom_id res chain seq x y z
N MET A 1 15.40 18.56 39.28
CA MET A 1 13.97 18.23 39.06
C MET A 1 13.86 17.51 37.73
N LYS A 2 13.42 16.24 37.74
CA LYS A 2 13.37 15.36 36.56
C LYS A 2 12.25 15.80 35.62
N SER A 3 12.57 16.42 34.49
CA SER A 3 11.61 16.74 33.41
C SER A 3 11.40 15.53 32.48
N GLN A 4 11.14 14.36 33.06
CA GLN A 4 10.72 13.18 32.32
C GLN A 4 9.25 13.38 31.94
N VAL A 5 9.02 13.87 30.72
CA VAL A 5 7.72 13.77 30.08
C VAL A 5 7.48 12.29 29.80
N GLN A 6 6.68 11.63 30.65
CA GLN A 6 6.22 10.26 30.41
C GLN A 6 5.25 10.26 29.23
N LEU A 7 5.78 9.95 28.05
CA LEU A 7 4.99 9.76 26.84
C LEU A 7 4.50 8.31 26.80
N ASN A 8 3.20 8.11 26.98
CA ASN A 8 2.60 6.78 26.89
C ASN A 8 2.61 6.32 25.42
N SER A 9 3.38 5.27 25.14
CA SER A 9 3.66 4.72 23.79
C SER A 9 2.40 4.48 22.93
N SER A 10 1.28 4.12 23.57
CA SER A 10 -0.01 3.88 22.89
C SER A 10 -0.55 5.11 22.14
N LYS A 11 -0.32 6.34 22.64
CA LYS A 11 -0.83 7.57 22.01
C LYS A 11 -0.04 7.99 20.77
N TYR A 12 1.28 7.73 20.76
CA TYR A 12 2.12 8.00 19.60
C TYR A 12 1.88 6.99 18.48
N TRP A 13 1.69 5.72 18.83
CA TRP A 13 1.43 4.69 17.84
C TRP A 13 0.14 4.96 17.04
N GLY A 14 -0.94 5.40 17.71
CA GLY A 14 -2.17 5.81 17.02
C GLY A 14 -1.95 6.99 16.06
N TYR A 15 -1.20 8.03 16.49
CA TYR A 15 -0.88 9.17 15.62
C TYR A 15 0.02 8.77 14.43
N MET A 16 0.86 7.75 14.57
CA MET A 16 1.66 7.24 13.46
C MET A 16 0.82 6.49 12.43
N ASP A 17 -0.14 5.65 12.86
CA ASP A 17 -0.95 4.84 11.95
C ASP A 17 -1.84 5.70 11.04
N ASP A 18 -2.39 6.80 11.58
CA ASP A 18 -3.19 7.77 10.82
C ASP A 18 -2.38 8.43 9.67
N ARG A 19 -1.07 8.65 9.84
CA ARG A 19 -0.22 9.29 8.80
C ARG A 19 0.02 8.41 7.57
N TYR A 20 -0.27 7.11 7.66
CA TYR A 20 -0.04 6.15 6.58
C TYR A 20 -1.34 5.64 5.93
N ARG A 21 -2.49 6.21 6.28
CA ARG A 21 -3.78 5.94 5.64
C ARG A 21 -3.81 6.59 4.25
N LEU A 22 -4.31 5.87 3.24
CA LEU A 22 -4.37 6.33 1.84
C LEU A 22 -5.81 6.33 1.29
N ASP A 23 -6.81 6.41 2.16
CA ASP A 23 -8.21 6.34 1.75
C ASP A 23 -8.60 7.44 0.77
N GLY A 24 -9.35 7.03 -0.25
CA GLY A 24 -9.81 7.93 -1.31
C GLY A 24 -8.69 8.44 -2.23
N LYS A 25 -7.44 8.03 -2.02
CA LYS A 25 -6.33 8.33 -2.93
C LYS A 25 -6.28 7.33 -4.07
N VAL A 26 -5.65 7.75 -5.17
CA VAL A 26 -5.36 6.91 -6.33
C VAL A 26 -3.84 6.84 -6.48
N ALA A 27 -3.30 5.65 -6.68
CA ALA A 27 -1.88 5.42 -6.90
C ALA A 27 -1.64 4.62 -8.18
N VAL A 28 -0.56 4.94 -8.89
CA VAL A 28 -0.05 4.14 -10.01
C VAL A 28 1.27 3.53 -9.54
N VAL A 29 1.40 2.21 -9.67
CA VAL A 29 2.61 1.49 -9.26
C VAL A 29 3.11 0.69 -10.46
N THR A 30 4.39 0.87 -10.79
CA THR A 30 5.06 0.19 -11.91
C THR A 30 6.00 -0.90 -11.38
N GLY A 31 6.28 -1.93 -12.17
CA GLY A 31 7.11 -3.05 -11.73
C GLY A 31 6.39 -3.96 -10.74
N CYS A 32 5.06 -4.12 -10.91
CA CYS A 32 4.18 -4.79 -9.96
C CYS A 32 4.10 -6.31 -10.11
N ALA A 33 4.75 -6.91 -11.11
CA ALA A 33 4.73 -8.36 -11.29
C ALA A 33 5.54 -9.11 -10.22
N SER A 34 6.40 -8.43 -9.46
CA SER A 34 7.16 -9.06 -8.36
C SER A 34 7.77 -8.05 -7.37
N GLY A 35 8.30 -8.57 -6.26
CA GLY A 35 9.24 -7.87 -5.40
C GLY A 35 8.66 -6.63 -4.73
N VAL A 36 9.39 -5.51 -4.81
CA VAL A 36 9.01 -4.26 -4.13
C VAL A 36 7.75 -3.66 -4.75
N GLY A 37 7.62 -3.64 -6.08
CA GLY A 37 6.45 -3.05 -6.74
C GLY A 37 5.16 -3.81 -6.43
N GLU A 38 5.22 -5.14 -6.38
CA GLU A 38 4.12 -5.98 -5.89
C GLU A 38 3.74 -5.63 -4.45
N SER A 39 4.74 -5.59 -3.55
CA SER A 39 4.54 -5.32 -2.13
C SER A 39 3.92 -3.93 -1.90
N VAL A 40 4.39 -2.91 -2.64
CA VAL A 40 3.86 -1.55 -2.57
C VAL A 40 2.42 -1.48 -3.06
N ALA A 41 2.11 -2.14 -4.19
CA ALA A 41 0.75 -2.17 -4.71
C ALA A 41 -0.24 -2.81 -3.72
N LYS A 42 0.15 -3.91 -3.08
CA LYS A 42 -0.63 -4.58 -2.04
C LYS A 42 -0.82 -3.69 -0.81
N LEU A 43 0.27 -3.14 -0.27
CA LEU A 43 0.24 -2.26 0.90
C LEU A 43 -0.64 -1.03 0.65
N PHE A 44 -0.52 -0.40 -0.52
CA PHE A 44 -1.30 0.80 -0.84
C PHE A 44 -2.79 0.49 -0.94
N THR A 45 -3.14 -0.69 -1.47
CA THR A 45 -4.52 -1.18 -1.52
C THR A 45 -5.05 -1.43 -0.10
N GLU A 46 -4.27 -2.11 0.75
CA GLU A 46 -4.61 -2.35 2.16
C GLU A 46 -4.80 -1.07 2.96
N ARG A 47 -4.06 -0.01 2.62
CA ARG A 47 -4.19 1.32 3.23
C ARG A 47 -5.36 2.15 2.68
N GLY A 48 -6.19 1.59 1.80
CA GLY A 48 -7.45 2.19 1.34
C GLY A 48 -7.35 2.98 0.02
N SER A 49 -6.20 2.95 -0.65
CA SER A 49 -6.08 3.60 -1.96
C SER A 49 -6.65 2.72 -3.08
N LYS A 50 -7.04 3.36 -4.18
CA LYS A 50 -7.28 2.69 -5.46
C LYS A 50 -5.96 2.60 -6.20
N VAL A 51 -5.48 1.40 -6.50
CA VAL A 51 -4.20 1.19 -7.17
C VAL A 51 -4.39 0.78 -8.62
N LEU A 52 -3.59 1.36 -9.51
CA LEU A 52 -3.34 0.87 -10.86
C LEU A 52 -1.96 0.22 -10.88
N ALA A 53 -1.92 -1.11 -10.91
CA ALA A 53 -0.69 -1.88 -11.01
C ALA A 53 -0.29 -2.05 -12.48
N VAL A 54 0.99 -1.80 -12.79
CA VAL A 54 1.53 -1.81 -14.16
C VAL A 54 2.82 -2.60 -14.19
N ASP A 55 2.96 -3.48 -15.16
CA ASP A 55 4.19 -4.21 -15.45
C ASP A 55 4.21 -4.62 -16.92
N VAL A 56 5.40 -4.87 -17.47
CA VAL A 56 5.58 -5.43 -18.80
C VAL A 56 5.31 -6.94 -18.83
N ASN A 57 5.48 -7.62 -17.69
CA ASN A 57 5.16 -9.04 -17.54
C ASN A 57 3.68 -9.21 -17.14
N ALA A 58 2.80 -9.34 -18.14
CA ALA A 58 1.36 -9.46 -17.91
C ALA A 58 0.98 -10.70 -17.09
N ASP A 59 1.59 -11.86 -17.38
CA ASP A 59 1.29 -13.12 -16.68
C ASP A 59 1.78 -13.07 -15.23
N GLY A 60 2.96 -12.49 -15.00
CA GLY A 60 3.49 -12.25 -13.66
C GLY A 60 2.61 -11.27 -12.87
N LEU A 61 2.13 -10.22 -13.52
CA LEU A 61 1.22 -9.26 -12.91
C LEU A 61 -0.13 -9.90 -12.53
N GLU A 62 -0.69 -10.73 -13.40
CA GLU A 62 -1.93 -11.47 -13.11
C GLU A 62 -1.75 -12.40 -11.92
N SER A 63 -0.67 -13.19 -11.91
CA SER A 63 -0.33 -14.10 -10.82
C SER A 63 -0.11 -13.36 -9.49
N ALA A 64 0.58 -12.22 -9.52
CA ALA A 64 0.87 -11.42 -8.32
C ALA A 64 -0.40 -10.80 -7.71
N MET A 65 -1.43 -10.57 -8.53
CA MET A 65 -2.67 -9.88 -8.16
C MET A 65 -3.89 -10.80 -7.95
N ASP A 66 -3.79 -12.09 -8.23
CA ASP A 66 -4.89 -13.10 -8.14
C ASP A 66 -5.60 -13.16 -6.77
N GLY A 67 -4.97 -12.67 -5.70
CA GLY A 67 -5.58 -12.56 -4.36
C GLY A 67 -6.13 -11.17 -3.99
N SER A 68 -5.89 -10.14 -4.79
CA SER A 68 -6.20 -8.75 -4.45
C SER A 68 -7.63 -8.37 -4.88
N LYS A 69 -8.60 -8.55 -3.99
CA LYS A 69 -10.04 -8.27 -4.24
C LYS A 69 -10.41 -6.79 -4.50
N THR A 70 -9.45 -5.92 -4.82
CA THR A 70 -9.70 -4.50 -5.06
C THR A 70 -8.69 -3.88 -6.05
N LEU A 71 -8.60 -4.38 -7.27
CA LEU A 71 -7.98 -3.63 -8.37
C LEU A 71 -9.01 -3.41 -9.49
N PRO A 72 -9.70 -2.25 -9.53
CA PRO A 72 -10.75 -2.00 -10.50
C PRO A 72 -10.25 -1.83 -11.96
N ARG A 73 -9.01 -2.19 -12.28
CA ARG A 73 -8.50 -2.39 -13.65
C ARG A 73 -7.01 -2.71 -13.59
N CYS A 74 -6.67 -3.98 -13.80
CA CYS A 74 -5.35 -4.32 -14.31
C CYS A 74 -5.34 -3.89 -15.78
N LEU A 75 -4.54 -2.88 -16.14
CA LEU A 75 -4.42 -2.44 -17.53
C LEU A 75 -3.30 -3.25 -18.19
N LYS A 76 -3.68 -4.18 -19.06
CA LYS A 76 -2.76 -4.89 -19.95
C LYS A 76 -2.30 -3.88 -21.03
N MET A 77 -1.00 -3.61 -21.12
CA MET A 77 -0.37 -2.95 -22.28
C MET A 77 0.44 -3.98 -23.05
#